data_AF-A0A410UVM8-F1
#
_entry.id   AF-A0A410UVM8-F1
#
_cell.length_a   1.000
_cell.length_b   1.000
_cell.length_c   1.000
_cell.angle_alpha   90.00
_cell.angle_beta   90.00
_cell.angle_gamma   90.00
#
_symmetry.space_group_name_H-M   'P 1'
#
loop_
_entity.id
_entity.type
_entity.pdbx_description
1 polymer ?
#
loop_
_entity_poly.entity_id
_entity_poly.type
_entity_poly.pdbx_seq_one_letter_code
_entity_poly.pdbx_strand_id
1 'polypeptide(L)'
;MEHVPTHKVQRDLDEINEKLRRDVIRTIEPYGIKKIAELGEMTDSERTKWFFWNMHENIDEIRTCEPALIGQVIRTQLTVSDGQSLWTEKCGLEKRIELSCKWQLLLKDGAYQSEETYALSDGWIDLSVAQCPPPHPALQENQKGYLDSDSKLYPNQLYLYGWITEGVWQEVKNELYNASANCHTDIFIRDNFLFPVKPGHNFVTGPTGSIGITNIEFRVSSQPRLTSWVKQ
;
A
#
# COMPACT_ATOMS: atom_id res chain seq x y z
N MET A 1 26.35 25.41 23.48
CA MET A 1 25.98 24.52 24.61
C MET A 1 24.52 24.20 24.39
N GLU A 2 24.07 22.96 24.18
CA GLU A 2 24.59 21.66 24.62
C GLU A 2 24.49 20.63 23.47
N HIS A 3 25.51 19.77 23.37
CA HIS A 3 25.45 18.55 22.57
C HIS A 3 24.56 17.55 23.33
N VAL A 4 23.32 17.39 22.86
CA VAL A 4 22.37 16.39 23.38
C VAL A 4 22.69 15.03 22.71
N PRO A 5 22.64 13.91 23.46
CA PRO A 5 23.04 12.58 22.98
C PRO A 5 22.00 11.99 22.01
N THR A 6 22.00 12.49 20.77
CA THR A 6 21.07 12.13 19.69
C THR A 6 21.08 10.64 19.35
N HIS A 7 22.24 9.98 19.41
CA HIS A 7 22.34 8.56 19.07
C HIS A 7 21.65 7.62 20.07
N LYS A 8 21.68 7.94 21.37
CA LYS A 8 21.05 7.10 22.39
C LYS A 8 19.53 7.19 22.31
N VAL A 9 19.02 8.41 22.20
CA VAL A 9 17.57 8.66 22.06
C VAL A 9 17.01 8.03 20.77
N GLN A 10 17.73 8.17 19.65
CA GLN A 10 17.31 7.56 18.39
C GLN A 10 17.26 6.03 18.51
N ARG A 11 18.28 5.42 19.10
CA ARG A 11 18.32 3.98 19.32
C ARG A 11 17.19 3.49 20.22
N ASP A 12 16.92 4.19 21.33
CA ASP A 12 15.85 3.83 22.25
C ASP A 12 14.47 3.90 21.53
N LEU A 13 14.26 4.89 20.66
CA LEU A 13 13.06 5.01 19.82
C LEU A 13 12.95 3.88 18.79
N ASP A 14 14.05 3.53 18.13
CA ASP A 14 14.07 2.43 17.16
C ASP A 14 13.74 1.08 17.83
N GLU A 15 14.27 0.84 19.04
CA GLU A 15 13.97 -0.36 19.83
C GLU A 15 12.50 -0.43 20.26
N ILE A 16 11.90 0.70 20.66
CA ILE A 16 10.46 0.79 20.98
C ILE A 16 9.59 0.53 19.75
N ASN A 17 9.92 1.16 18.62
CA ASN A 17 9.19 1.00 17.37
C ASN A 17 9.23 -0.45 16.89
N GLU A 18 10.38 -1.13 16.99
CA GLU A 18 10.49 -2.54 16.65
C GLU A 18 9.63 -3.42 17.53
N LYS A 19 9.63 -3.16 18.84
CA LYS A 19 8.82 -3.92 19.77
C LYS A 19 7.34 -3.81 19.41
N LEU A 20 6.85 -2.59 19.20
CA LEU A 20 5.47 -2.34 18.80
C LEU A 20 5.13 -3.04 17.47
N ARG A 21 6.03 -2.94 16.49
CA ARG A 21 5.86 -3.62 15.20
C ARG A 21 5.73 -5.13 15.38
N ARG A 22 6.65 -5.76 16.12
CA ARG A 22 6.62 -7.19 16.40
C ARG A 22 5.35 -7.60 17.12
N ASP A 23 4.88 -6.81 18.08
CA ASP A 23 3.67 -7.11 18.84
C ASP A 23 2.44 -7.14 17.91
N VAL A 24 2.34 -6.21 16.96
CA VAL A 24 1.26 -6.20 15.94
C VAL A 24 1.41 -7.37 14.98
N ILE A 25 2.60 -7.55 14.39
CA ILE A 25 2.83 -8.59 13.37
C ILE A 25 2.66 -10.00 13.95
N ARG A 26 3.02 -10.25 15.21
CA ARG A 26 2.77 -11.53 15.90
C ARG A 26 1.29 -11.93 15.96
N THR A 27 0.36 -10.98 15.95
CA THR A 27 -1.07 -11.30 15.97
C THR A 27 -1.54 -12.02 14.70
N ILE A 28 -0.79 -11.87 13.59
CA ILE A 28 -1.09 -12.46 12.29
C ILE A 28 -0.16 -13.63 11.91
N GLU A 29 0.74 -14.03 12.81
CA GLU A 29 1.65 -15.19 12.65
C GLU A 29 0.96 -16.47 12.17
N PRO A 30 -0.19 -16.91 12.72
CA PRO A 30 -0.82 -18.16 12.32
C PRO A 30 -1.24 -18.20 10.83
N TYR A 31 -1.45 -17.03 10.23
CA TYR A 31 -1.75 -16.91 8.81
C TYR A 31 -0.47 -16.87 7.99
N GLY A 32 0.55 -16.16 8.47
CA GLY A 32 1.80 -15.92 7.78
C GLY A 32 2.69 -17.14 7.60
N ILE A 33 2.62 -18.12 8.50
CA ILE A 33 3.39 -19.38 8.42
C ILE A 33 2.87 -20.36 7.36
N LYS A 34 1.68 -20.11 6.80
CA LYS A 34 1.13 -20.93 5.70
C LYS A 34 1.99 -20.76 4.44
N LYS A 35 2.14 -21.82 3.65
CA LYS A 35 2.93 -21.80 2.41
C LYS A 35 2.19 -21.10 1.28
N ILE A 36 2.93 -20.65 0.26
CA ILE A 36 2.36 -20.07 -0.97
C ILE A 36 1.32 -21.01 -1.61
N ALA A 37 1.62 -22.32 -1.65
CA ALA A 37 0.69 -23.33 -2.19
C ALA A 37 -0.66 -23.40 -1.45
N GLU A 38 -0.75 -22.91 -0.22
CA GLU A 38 -1.97 -22.88 0.58
C GLU A 38 -2.79 -21.60 0.34
N LEU A 39 -2.25 -20.60 -0.36
CA LEU A 39 -2.93 -19.34 -0.60
C LEU A 39 -4.26 -19.53 -1.32
N GLY A 40 -4.36 -20.48 -2.26
CA GLY A 40 -5.61 -20.77 -2.97
C GLY A 40 -6.79 -21.07 -2.04
N GLU A 41 -6.54 -21.78 -0.94
CA GLU A 41 -7.54 -22.23 0.04
C GLU A 41 -7.86 -21.18 1.11
N MET A 42 -7.06 -20.12 1.21
CA MET A 42 -7.23 -19.05 2.19
C MET A 42 -8.32 -18.07 1.75
N THR A 43 -9.03 -17.49 2.71
CA THR A 43 -9.93 -16.35 2.45
C THR A 43 -9.13 -15.09 2.11
N ASP A 44 -9.76 -14.13 1.44
CA ASP A 44 -9.12 -12.86 1.04
C ASP A 44 -8.53 -12.09 2.24
N SER A 45 -9.19 -12.15 3.40
CA SER A 45 -8.68 -11.60 4.67
C SER A 45 -7.42 -12.32 5.15
N GLU A 46 -7.43 -13.65 5.14
CA GLU A 46 -6.28 -14.44 5.54
C GLU A 46 -5.08 -14.22 4.61
N ARG A 47 -5.31 -14.10 3.29
CA ARG A 47 -4.25 -13.76 2.34
C ARG A 47 -3.69 -12.37 2.57
N THR A 48 -4.52 -11.41 2.97
CA THR A 48 -4.06 -10.06 3.35
C THR A 48 -3.15 -10.12 4.56
N LYS A 49 -3.53 -10.88 5.59
CA LYS A 49 -2.69 -11.12 6.78
C LYS A 49 -1.40 -11.85 6.43
N TRP A 50 -1.48 -12.85 5.56
CA TRP A 50 -0.31 -13.55 5.04
C TRP A 50 0.66 -12.61 4.34
N PHE A 51 0.15 -11.70 3.49
CA PHE A 51 0.96 -10.71 2.79
C PHE A 51 1.69 -9.79 3.77
N PHE A 52 0.99 -9.23 4.76
CA PHE A 52 1.63 -8.36 5.76
C PHE A 52 2.69 -9.11 6.56
N TRP A 53 2.38 -10.31 7.04
CA TRP A 53 3.36 -11.11 7.75
C TRP A 53 4.60 -11.36 6.90
N ASN A 54 4.46 -11.85 5.67
CA ASN A 54 5.60 -12.24 4.84
C ASN A 54 6.42 -11.04 4.35
N MET A 55 5.78 -9.88 4.09
CA MET A 55 6.52 -8.65 3.84
C MET A 55 7.35 -8.20 5.04
N HIS A 56 6.89 -8.48 6.27
CA HIS A 56 7.57 -8.13 7.51
C HIS A 56 8.59 -9.17 7.97
N GLU A 57 8.33 -10.46 7.89
CA GLU A 57 9.20 -11.48 8.48
C GLU A 57 10.00 -12.26 7.43
N ASN A 58 9.47 -12.40 6.20
CA ASN A 58 10.03 -13.27 5.15
C ASN A 58 10.26 -12.52 3.82
N ILE A 59 10.67 -11.24 3.89
CA ILE A 59 10.78 -10.37 2.71
C ILE A 59 11.69 -10.93 1.60
N ASP A 60 12.77 -11.60 1.98
CA ASP A 60 13.73 -12.15 1.02
C ASP A 60 13.16 -13.37 0.30
N GLU A 61 12.40 -14.22 0.99
CA GLU A 61 11.71 -15.36 0.37
C GLU A 61 10.61 -14.87 -0.57
N ILE A 62 9.73 -13.96 -0.12
CA ILE A 62 8.63 -13.50 -0.97
C ILE A 62 9.14 -12.77 -2.22
N ARG A 63 10.27 -12.05 -2.14
CA ARG A 63 10.90 -11.38 -3.29
C ARG A 63 11.41 -12.33 -4.36
N THR A 64 11.68 -13.61 -4.04
CA THR A 64 11.98 -14.61 -5.07
C THR A 64 10.80 -14.87 -6.02
N CYS A 65 9.59 -14.49 -5.60
CA CYS A 65 8.36 -14.59 -6.37
C CYS A 65 7.92 -13.26 -6.99
N GLU A 66 8.79 -12.25 -7.11
CA GLU A 66 8.53 -10.94 -7.73
C GLU A 66 7.13 -10.36 -7.39
N PRO A 67 6.80 -10.17 -6.09
CA PRO A 67 5.44 -9.88 -5.67
C PRO A 67 4.97 -8.53 -6.19
N ALA A 68 3.77 -8.45 -6.75
CA ALA A 68 3.15 -7.18 -7.12
C ALA A 68 1.74 -7.07 -6.55
N LEU A 69 1.38 -5.87 -6.09
CA LEU A 69 0.05 -5.57 -5.58
C LEU A 69 -0.71 -4.75 -6.63
N ILE A 70 -1.90 -5.22 -6.97
CA ILE A 70 -2.77 -4.61 -7.98
C ILE A 70 -4.07 -4.17 -7.31
N GLY A 71 -4.33 -2.87 -7.32
CA GLY A 71 -5.59 -2.28 -6.88
C GLY A 71 -6.46 -1.93 -8.07
N GLN A 72 -7.45 -2.76 -8.39
CA GLN A 72 -8.41 -2.47 -9.46
C GLN A 72 -9.38 -1.39 -8.97
N VAL A 73 -9.39 -0.23 -9.61
CA VAL A 73 -10.27 0.89 -9.23
C VAL A 73 -11.70 0.60 -9.63
N ILE A 74 -12.61 0.66 -8.66
CA ILE A 74 -14.06 0.42 -8.81
C ILE A 74 -14.83 1.74 -8.71
N ARG A 75 -14.33 2.67 -7.90
CA ARG A 75 -14.96 3.96 -7.68
C ARG A 75 -13.88 5.02 -7.47
N THR A 76 -14.14 6.20 -8.00
CA THR A 76 -13.29 7.38 -7.89
C THR A 76 -14.07 8.52 -7.28
N GLN A 77 -13.51 9.21 -6.30
CA GLN A 77 -14.02 10.44 -5.72
C GLN A 77 -12.88 11.46 -5.62
N LEU A 78 -13.14 12.71 -6.03
CA LEU A 78 -12.22 13.82 -5.84
C LEU A 78 -12.86 14.82 -4.88
N THR A 79 -12.13 15.13 -3.83
CA THR A 79 -12.47 16.18 -2.88
C THR A 79 -11.53 17.36 -3.08
N VAL A 80 -12.11 18.54 -3.31
CA VAL A 80 -11.37 19.80 -3.40
C VAL A 80 -11.81 20.67 -2.23
N SER A 81 -10.89 20.92 -1.31
CA SER A 81 -11.12 21.74 -0.12
C SER A 81 -10.41 23.07 -0.28
N ASP A 82 -11.13 24.17 -0.14
CA ASP A 82 -10.57 25.52 -0.09
C ASP A 82 -10.70 26.05 1.34
N GLY A 83 -9.57 26.44 1.93
CA GLY A 83 -9.56 26.99 3.28
C GLY A 83 -8.24 26.80 4.01
N GLN A 84 -8.28 27.07 5.32
CA GLN A 84 -7.14 26.86 6.19
C GLN A 84 -7.00 25.38 6.51
N SER A 85 -5.88 24.77 6.11
CA SER A 85 -5.55 23.41 6.49
C SER A 85 -5.31 23.34 7.99
N LEU A 86 -6.00 22.43 8.70
CA LEU A 86 -5.73 22.15 10.11
C LEU A 86 -4.32 21.57 10.35
N TRP A 87 -3.67 21.08 9.30
CA TRP A 87 -2.36 20.41 9.39
C TRP A 87 -1.19 21.34 9.13
N THR A 88 -1.37 22.36 8.28
CA THR A 88 -0.30 23.32 7.95
C THR A 88 -0.57 24.73 8.41
N GLU A 89 -1.79 25.00 8.89
CA GLU A 89 -2.31 26.34 9.17
C GLU A 89 -2.21 27.31 7.97
N LYS A 90 -1.86 26.79 6.80
CA LYS A 90 -1.78 27.53 5.54
C LYS A 90 -3.15 27.49 4.87
N CYS A 91 -3.56 28.66 4.37
CA CYS A 91 -4.69 28.76 3.47
C CYS A 91 -4.26 28.26 2.09
N GLY A 92 -5.04 27.36 1.51
CA GLY A 92 -4.78 26.86 0.17
C GLY A 92 -5.80 25.85 -0.29
N LEU A 93 -5.70 25.53 -1.58
CA LEU A 93 -6.51 24.50 -2.21
C LEU A 93 -5.87 23.13 -1.93
N GLU A 94 -6.60 22.25 -1.26
CA GLU A 94 -6.22 20.85 -1.06
C GLU A 94 -7.05 19.96 -1.99
N LYS A 95 -6.38 19.07 -2.71
CA LYS A 95 -7.01 18.08 -3.58
C LYS A 95 -6.71 16.68 -3.04
N ARG A 96 -7.76 15.90 -2.81
CA ARG A 96 -7.66 14.49 -2.41
C ARG A 96 -8.43 13.60 -3.35
N ILE A 97 -7.81 12.51 -3.75
CA ILE A 97 -8.40 11.46 -4.56
C ILE A 97 -8.64 10.27 -3.65
N GLU A 98 -9.89 9.84 -3.57
CA GLU A 98 -10.29 8.64 -2.86
C GLU A 98 -10.72 7.59 -3.90
N LEU A 99 -10.08 6.42 -3.87
CA LEU A 99 -10.38 5.31 -4.77
C LEU A 99 -10.83 4.11 -3.95
N SER A 100 -11.95 3.49 -4.33
CA SER A 100 -12.31 2.16 -3.82
C SER A 100 -11.71 1.10 -4.75
N CYS A 101 -11.03 0.11 -4.18
CA CYS A 101 -10.30 -0.89 -4.95
C CYS A 101 -10.60 -2.33 -4.53
N LYS A 102 -10.53 -3.24 -5.51
CA LYS A 102 -10.32 -4.67 -5.29
C LYS A 102 -8.84 -4.96 -5.39
N TRP A 103 -8.26 -5.48 -4.31
CA TRP A 103 -6.83 -5.76 -4.27
C TRP A 103 -6.52 -7.20 -4.69
N GLN A 104 -5.41 -7.36 -5.39
CA GLN A 104 -4.90 -8.65 -5.82
C GLN A 104 -3.40 -8.70 -5.59
N LEU A 105 -2.93 -9.80 -5.03
CA LEU A 105 -1.52 -10.13 -4.94
C LEU A 105 -1.14 -11.00 -6.14
N LEU A 106 -0.20 -10.49 -6.92
CA LEU A 106 0.46 -11.22 -7.99
C LEU A 106 1.75 -11.83 -7.43
N LEU A 107 1.95 -13.12 -7.65
CA LEU A 107 3.21 -13.80 -7.39
C LEU A 107 3.67 -14.49 -8.68
N LYS A 108 4.91 -14.23 -9.07
CA LYS A 108 5.53 -14.81 -10.26
C LYS A 108 6.71 -15.67 -9.84
N ASP A 109 6.57 -16.98 -10.03
CA ASP A 109 7.66 -17.90 -9.72
C ASP A 109 8.77 -17.78 -10.76
N GLY A 110 9.95 -17.31 -10.32
CA GLY A 110 11.13 -17.16 -11.17
C GLY A 110 11.60 -18.47 -11.83
N ALA A 111 11.30 -19.63 -11.23
CA ALA A 111 11.71 -20.93 -11.76
C ALA A 111 10.80 -21.46 -12.87
N TYR A 112 9.50 -21.13 -12.83
CA TYR A 112 8.50 -21.70 -13.75
C TYR A 112 7.86 -20.68 -14.70
N GLN A 113 8.14 -19.38 -14.52
CA GLN A 113 7.51 -18.28 -15.27
C GLN A 113 5.97 -18.31 -15.22
N SER A 114 5.40 -19.03 -14.25
CA SER A 114 3.97 -19.04 -13.98
C SER A 114 3.62 -17.86 -13.08
N GLU A 115 2.62 -17.11 -13.50
CA GLU A 115 2.05 -15.99 -12.76
C GLU A 115 0.75 -16.44 -12.11
N GLU A 116 0.67 -16.32 -10.78
CA GLU A 116 -0.53 -16.61 -10.02
C GLU A 116 -1.07 -15.33 -9.39
N THR A 117 -2.40 -15.17 -9.44
CA THR A 117 -3.09 -14.01 -8.87
C THR A 117 -4.00 -14.46 -7.76
N TYR A 118 -3.86 -13.82 -6.60
CA TYR A 118 -4.61 -14.09 -5.39
C TYR A 118 -5.42 -12.86 -5.00
N ALA A 119 -6.74 -13.01 -4.88
CA ALA A 119 -7.58 -11.94 -4.36
C ALA A 119 -7.22 -11.63 -2.90
N LEU A 120 -7.06 -10.36 -2.59
CA LEU A 120 -6.93 -9.83 -1.24
C LEU A 120 -8.23 -9.10 -0.86
N SER A 121 -8.28 -8.64 0.38
CA SER A 121 -9.39 -7.82 0.85
C SER A 121 -9.62 -6.58 -0.01
N ASP A 122 -10.90 -6.20 -0.14
CA ASP A 122 -11.27 -4.87 -0.66
C ASP A 122 -10.62 -3.76 0.17
N GLY A 123 -10.50 -2.59 -0.43
CA GLY A 123 -9.76 -1.51 0.19
C GLY A 123 -10.00 -0.14 -0.40
N TRP A 124 -9.27 0.82 0.17
CA TRP A 124 -9.34 2.23 -0.21
C TRP A 124 -7.95 2.80 -0.44
N ILE A 125 -7.89 3.79 -1.31
CA ILE A 125 -6.68 4.55 -1.61
C ILE A 125 -7.02 6.02 -1.40
N ASP A 126 -6.32 6.67 -0.48
CA ASP A 126 -6.40 8.12 -0.24
C ASP A 126 -5.09 8.75 -0.68
N LEU A 127 -5.15 9.53 -1.75
CA LEU A 127 -4.01 10.22 -2.34
C LEU A 127 -4.19 11.74 -2.28
N SER A 128 -3.23 12.40 -1.66
CA SER A 128 -3.08 13.85 -1.82
C SER A 128 -2.49 14.19 -3.19
N VAL A 129 -3.01 15.23 -3.85
CA VAL A 129 -2.43 15.77 -5.09
C VAL A 129 -1.69 17.06 -4.77
N ALA A 130 -0.36 17.02 -4.88
CA ALA A 130 0.49 18.16 -4.51
C ALA A 130 1.82 18.14 -5.27
N GLN A 131 2.50 19.29 -5.37
CA GLN A 131 3.83 19.36 -6.01
C GLN A 131 4.96 18.76 -5.14
N CYS A 132 4.71 18.64 -3.84
CA CYS A 132 5.62 18.08 -2.84
C CYS A 132 4.84 17.18 -1.88
N PRO A 133 5.53 16.32 -1.07
CA PRO A 133 4.86 15.49 -0.09
C PRO A 133 3.93 16.31 0.80
N PRO A 134 2.70 15.85 1.06
CA PRO A 134 1.77 16.56 1.91
C PRO A 134 2.27 16.53 3.37
N PRO A 135 1.83 17.49 4.20
CA PRO A 135 2.09 17.48 5.64
C PRO A 135 1.44 16.27 6.33
N HIS A 136 0.36 15.73 5.74
CA HIS A 136 -0.38 14.60 6.25
C HIS A 136 -0.90 13.74 5.06
N PRO A 137 -0.71 12.41 5.08
CA PRO A 137 0.01 11.65 6.10
C PRO A 137 1.50 12.04 6.15
N ALA A 138 2.12 11.90 7.32
CA ALA A 138 3.56 12.14 7.45
C ALA A 138 4.32 11.04 6.72
N LEU A 139 5.27 11.42 5.86
CA LEU A 139 6.05 10.50 5.03
C LEU A 139 7.54 10.80 5.16
N GLN A 140 8.38 9.77 5.09
CA GLN A 140 9.83 9.95 5.02
C GLN A 140 10.26 10.47 3.65
N GLU A 141 11.52 10.92 3.58
CA GLU A 141 12.17 11.18 2.30
C GLU A 141 12.12 9.92 1.41
N ASN A 142 11.76 10.11 0.13
CA ASN A 142 11.57 9.05 -0.87
C ASN A 142 10.37 8.10 -0.63
N GLN A 143 9.54 8.35 0.36
CA GLN A 143 8.29 7.62 0.57
C GLN A 143 7.13 8.30 -0.18
N LYS A 144 6.41 7.53 -1.00
CA LYS A 144 5.20 7.98 -1.72
C LYS A 144 3.92 7.64 -0.98
N GLY A 145 3.96 6.65 -0.11
CA GLY A 145 2.83 6.28 0.73
C GLY A 145 3.15 5.11 1.64
N TYR A 146 2.12 4.55 2.24
CA TYR A 146 2.18 3.28 2.94
C TYR A 146 0.86 2.52 2.81
N LEU A 147 0.96 1.20 2.90
CA LEU A 147 -0.15 0.29 3.08
C LEU A 147 -0.35 0.05 4.57
N ASP A 148 -1.60 0.12 4.99
CA ASP A 148 -2.05 -0.31 6.30
C ASP A 148 -3.14 -1.37 6.12
N SER A 149 -3.21 -2.30 7.05
CA SER A 149 -4.30 -3.27 7.10
C SER A 149 -4.75 -3.47 8.54
N ASP A 150 -6.01 -3.89 8.69
CA ASP A 150 -6.56 -4.26 9.99
C ASP A 150 -6.65 -3.08 10.98
N SER A 151 -7.08 -1.93 10.46
CA SER A 151 -7.58 -0.82 11.27
C SER A 151 -8.62 -1.34 12.28
N LYS A 152 -8.54 -0.89 13.54
CA LYS A 152 -9.50 -1.27 14.60
C LYS A 152 -10.96 -0.97 14.22
N LEU A 153 -11.18 -0.01 13.33
CA LEU A 153 -12.51 0.42 12.89
C LEU A 153 -13.02 -0.42 11.70
N TYR A 154 -12.10 -0.95 10.89
CA TYR A 154 -12.41 -1.66 9.66
C TYR A 154 -11.45 -2.84 9.49
N PRO A 155 -11.66 -3.93 10.25
CA PRO A 155 -10.83 -5.11 10.17
C PRO A 155 -10.96 -5.73 8.78
N ASN A 156 -9.88 -6.35 8.30
CA ASN A 156 -9.84 -7.03 7.00
C ASN A 156 -10.02 -6.12 5.77
N GLN A 157 -9.62 -4.84 5.82
CA GLN A 157 -9.49 -3.98 4.65
C GLN A 157 -8.03 -3.57 4.43
N LEU A 158 -7.68 -3.29 3.16
CA LEU A 158 -6.37 -2.76 2.79
C LEU A 158 -6.48 -1.27 2.47
N TYR A 159 -5.68 -0.45 3.13
CA TYR A 159 -5.64 0.99 2.93
C TYR A 159 -4.31 1.41 2.35
N LEU A 160 -4.33 2.20 1.27
CA LEU A 160 -3.17 2.91 0.78
C LEU A 160 -3.34 4.39 1.10
N TYR A 161 -2.41 4.95 1.85
CA TYR A 161 -2.31 6.39 2.07
C TYR A 161 -1.06 6.92 1.39
N GLY A 162 -1.19 7.98 0.60
CA GLY A 162 -0.03 8.50 -0.12
C GLY A 162 -0.27 9.81 -0.83
N TRP A 163 0.59 10.09 -1.80
CA TRP A 163 0.48 11.30 -2.61
C TRP A 163 1.01 11.11 -4.02
N ILE A 164 0.49 11.91 -4.93
CA ILE A 164 0.92 12.00 -6.33
C ILE A 164 1.14 13.46 -6.71
N THR A 165 1.89 13.68 -7.79
CA THR A 165 2.09 15.03 -8.32
C THR A 165 0.87 15.49 -9.11
N GLU A 166 0.71 16.81 -9.24
CA GLU A 166 -0.32 17.37 -10.13
C GLU A 166 -0.13 16.89 -11.58
N GLY A 167 1.12 16.70 -12.02
CA GLY A 167 1.42 16.14 -13.34
C GLY A 167 0.82 14.75 -13.53
N VAL A 168 1.09 13.83 -12.60
CA VAL A 168 0.50 12.48 -12.61
C VAL A 168 -1.02 12.56 -12.59
N TRP A 169 -1.60 13.43 -11.75
CA TRP A 169 -3.05 13.61 -11.70
C TRP A 169 -3.65 14.05 -13.06
N GLN A 170 -3.03 15.02 -13.74
CA GLN A 170 -3.53 15.49 -15.04
C GLN A 170 -3.50 14.38 -16.11
N GLU A 171 -2.53 13.47 -16.04
CA GLU A 171 -2.42 12.32 -16.94
C GLU A 171 -3.51 11.27 -16.69
N VAL A 172 -3.80 10.96 -15.42
CA VAL A 172 -4.67 9.82 -15.06
C VAL A 172 -6.14 10.19 -14.86
N LYS A 173 -6.46 11.46 -14.57
CA LYS A 173 -7.82 11.89 -14.17
C LYS A 173 -8.89 11.49 -15.17
N ASN A 174 -8.63 11.61 -16.48
CA ASN A 174 -9.63 11.34 -17.50
C ASN A 174 -10.00 9.85 -17.51
N GLU A 175 -9.01 8.99 -17.29
CA GLU A 175 -9.18 7.54 -17.29
C GLU A 175 -9.85 7.04 -16.00
N LEU A 176 -9.54 7.66 -14.85
CA LEU A 176 -10.20 7.37 -13.58
C LEU A 176 -11.69 7.75 -13.56
N TYR A 177 -12.11 8.69 -14.41
CA TYR A 177 -13.53 9.08 -14.58
C TYR A 177 -14.15 8.54 -15.86
N ASN A 178 -13.41 7.73 -16.63
CA ASN A 178 -13.92 7.14 -17.85
C ASN A 178 -14.91 6.01 -17.50
N ALA A 179 -16.21 6.31 -17.61
CA ALA A 179 -17.29 5.37 -17.29
C ALA A 179 -17.51 4.26 -18.35
N SER A 180 -16.56 4.07 -19.28
CA SER A 180 -16.64 3.00 -20.27
C SER A 180 -16.55 1.63 -19.59
N ALA A 181 -17.56 0.78 -19.79
CA ALA A 181 -17.62 -0.57 -19.22
C ALA A 181 -16.46 -1.49 -19.63
N ASN A 182 -15.71 -1.13 -20.68
CA ASN A 182 -14.58 -1.91 -21.19
C ASN A 182 -13.21 -1.40 -20.72
N CYS A 183 -13.17 -0.24 -20.06
CA CYS A 183 -11.94 0.34 -19.55
C CYS A 183 -11.87 0.15 -18.04
N HIS A 184 -10.68 -0.18 -17.53
CA HIS A 184 -10.41 -0.14 -16.11
C HIS A 184 -9.05 0.50 -15.85
N THR A 185 -8.95 1.16 -14.70
CA THR A 185 -7.69 1.70 -14.20
C THR A 185 -7.25 0.87 -13.02
N ASP A 186 -6.01 0.39 -13.08
CA ASP A 186 -5.37 -0.34 -12.01
C ASP A 186 -4.26 0.52 -11.41
N ILE A 187 -4.11 0.42 -10.10
CA ILE A 187 -2.89 0.84 -9.42
C ILE A 187 -1.99 -0.37 -9.26
N PHE A 188 -0.74 -0.24 -9.68
CA PHE A 188 0.24 -1.31 -9.70
C PHE A 188 1.43 -0.94 -8.82
N ILE A 189 1.74 -1.79 -7.84
CA ILE A 189 2.85 -1.60 -6.91
C ILE A 189 3.73 -2.84 -6.98
N ARG A 190 4.93 -2.67 -7.51
CA ARG A 190 5.91 -3.74 -7.70
C ARG A 190 6.66 -4.05 -6.41
N ASP A 191 7.32 -5.21 -6.39
CA ASP A 191 8.16 -5.69 -5.31
C ASP A 191 9.21 -4.66 -4.86
N ASN A 192 9.87 -4.02 -5.82
CA ASN A 192 10.91 -3.03 -5.61
C ASN A 192 10.37 -1.68 -5.10
N PHE A 193 9.04 -1.54 -5.00
CA PHE A 193 8.37 -0.40 -4.39
C PHE A 193 7.85 -0.69 -2.98
N LEU A 194 7.79 -1.97 -2.56
CA LEU A 194 7.20 -2.41 -1.30
C LEU A 194 8.27 -2.65 -0.23
N PHE A 195 8.07 -2.05 0.94
CA PHE A 195 9.02 -2.16 2.03
C PHE A 195 8.38 -2.08 3.42
N PRO A 196 8.65 -3.01 4.33
CA PRO A 196 8.06 -3.00 5.68
C PRO A 196 8.66 -1.90 6.57
N VAL A 197 7.90 -1.42 7.56
CA VAL A 197 8.47 -0.69 8.71
C VAL A 197 9.45 -1.62 9.44
N LYS A 198 10.74 -1.30 9.52
CA LYS A 198 11.74 -2.09 10.27
C LYS A 198 12.87 -1.23 10.84
N PRO A 199 13.54 -1.66 11.93
CA PRO A 199 14.78 -1.06 12.41
C PRO A 199 15.87 -1.05 11.33
N GLY A 200 16.62 0.05 11.27
CA GLY A 200 17.64 0.25 10.24
C GLY A 200 17.07 0.56 8.85
N HIS A 201 15.75 0.50 8.65
CA HIS A 201 15.07 0.92 7.44
C HIS A 201 14.37 2.25 7.70
N ASN A 202 15.16 3.34 7.68
CA ASN A 202 14.72 4.69 8.06
C ASN A 202 13.75 5.36 7.07
N PHE A 203 13.25 4.64 6.07
CA PHE A 203 12.51 5.24 4.95
C PHE A 203 11.00 4.93 4.99
N VAL A 204 10.49 4.29 6.05
CA VAL A 204 9.06 4.03 6.21
C VAL A 204 8.52 4.76 7.44
N THR A 205 7.59 5.67 7.23
CA THR A 205 6.68 6.21 8.25
C THR A 205 5.26 5.75 7.98
N GLY A 206 4.52 5.45 9.05
CA GLY A 206 3.14 4.98 9.00
C GLY A 206 2.73 4.36 10.33
N PRO A 207 1.50 3.85 10.44
CA PRO A 207 1.06 3.03 11.58
C PRO A 207 1.98 1.85 11.81
N THR A 208 2.03 1.37 13.05
CA THR A 208 2.77 0.17 13.42
C THR A 208 2.34 -1.03 12.58
N GLY A 209 3.28 -1.67 11.89
CA GLY A 209 2.99 -2.81 11.00
C GLY A 209 2.65 -2.43 9.54
N SER A 210 2.63 -1.14 9.20
CA SER A 210 2.47 -0.69 7.82
C SER A 210 3.63 -1.12 6.89
N ILE A 211 3.38 -1.05 5.59
CA ILE A 211 4.35 -1.29 4.52
C ILE A 211 4.51 0.00 3.72
N GLY A 212 5.67 0.62 3.74
CA GLY A 212 6.02 1.77 2.91
C GLY A 212 6.01 1.46 1.42
N ILE A 213 5.63 2.48 0.66
CA ILE A 213 5.58 2.48 -0.80
C ILE A 213 6.49 3.59 -1.31
N THR A 214 7.43 3.28 -2.19
CA THR A 214 8.33 4.28 -2.80
C THR A 214 7.85 4.77 -4.16
N ASN A 215 6.93 4.04 -4.81
CA ASN A 215 6.35 4.46 -6.08
C ASN A 215 4.97 3.85 -6.31
N ILE A 216 4.13 4.56 -7.08
CA ILE A 216 2.76 4.14 -7.43
C ILE A 216 2.64 4.27 -8.96
N GLU A 217 2.37 3.15 -9.64
CA GLU A 217 2.11 3.16 -11.08
C GLU A 217 0.60 3.12 -11.34
N PHE A 218 0.11 4.00 -12.21
CA PHE A 218 -1.24 3.90 -12.75
C PHE A 218 -1.17 3.21 -14.10
N ARG A 219 -1.99 2.17 -14.30
CA ARG A 219 -2.12 1.46 -15.57
C ARG A 219 -3.55 1.52 -16.03
N VAL A 220 -3.73 1.98 -17.25
CA VAL A 220 -5.05 2.07 -17.88
C VAL A 220 -5.11 0.97 -18.92
N SER A 221 -6.11 0.11 -18.81
CA SER A 221 -6.36 -0.95 -19.78
C SER A 221 -7.74 -0.75 -20.41
N SER A 222 -7.76 -0.68 -21.73
CA SER A 222 -8.97 -0.60 -22.54
C SER A 222 -9.50 -1.98 -22.96
N GLN A 223 -8.84 -3.06 -22.52
CA GLN A 223 -9.31 -4.42 -22.75
C GLN A 223 -10.07 -4.89 -21.51
N PRO A 224 -11.26 -5.51 -21.67
CA PRO A 224 -11.86 -6.23 -20.56
C PRO A 224 -10.88 -7.32 -20.12
N ARG A 225 -10.49 -7.36 -18.84
CA ARG A 225 -9.93 -8.58 -18.28
C ARG A 225 -11.00 -9.63 -18.50
N LEU A 226 -10.73 -10.60 -19.37
CA LEU A 226 -11.50 -11.83 -19.38
C LEU A 226 -11.40 -12.38 -17.96
N THR A 227 -12.43 -12.14 -17.14
CA THR A 227 -12.62 -12.86 -15.89
C THR A 227 -12.94 -14.28 -16.33
N SER A 228 -11.92 -15.07 -16.66
CA SER A 228 -12.06 -16.48 -16.98
C SER A 228 -12.43 -17.21 -15.69
N TRP A 229 -13.69 -17.09 -15.28
CA TRP A 229 -14.35 -18.13 -14.52
C TRP A 229 -14.67 -19.26 -15.49
N VAL A 230 -13.64 -20.02 -15.88
CA VAL A 230 -13.87 -21.38 -16.37
C VAL A 230 -13.66 -22.27 -15.16
N LYS A 231 -14.74 -22.49 -14.41
CA LYS A 231 -14.84 -23.74 -13.65
C LYS A 231 -14.94 -24.86 -14.69
N GLN A 232 -13.92 -25.70 -14.77
CA GLN A 232 -14.09 -27.12 -15.05
C GLN A 232 -13.71 -27.87 -13.79
#